data_AF-A0A1B1ZMD7-F1
#
_entry.id   AF-A0A1B1ZMD7-F1
#
_cell.length_a   1.000
_cell.length_b   1.000
_cell.length_c   1.000
_cell.angle_alpha   90.00
_cell.angle_beta   90.00
_cell.angle_gamma   90.00
#
_symmetry.space_group_name_H-M   'P 1'
#
loop_
_entity.id
_entity.type
_entity.pdbx_description
1 polymer ?
#
loop_
_entity_poly.entity_id
_entity_poly.type
_entity_poly.pdbx_seq_one_letter_code
_entity_poly.pdbx_strand_id
1 'polypeptide(L)'
;MARFDVAPRTAVSGRVRELVRWIAVEVFAATETEVPIPGFTAFTDRRLDDPLAGIRAALLVHTVAESQLTEYARAARAAGRSWDQIADALGITTDEVAVVGEAAFDWLVCGRAPDPEPDGVRSFRTPCAYWRCSTCDGLVTDHGPFEGNPANREDGHTKGCTRHAAEVQAWNEGWEL
;
A
#
# COMPACT_ATOMS: atom_id res chain seq x y z
N MET A 1 -4.95 -8.65 39.79
CA MET A 1 -4.10 -8.44 38.60
C MET A 1 -4.99 -7.99 37.46
N ALA A 2 -5.04 -6.69 37.18
CA ALA A 2 -5.84 -6.17 36.07
C ALA A 2 -5.20 -6.61 34.75
N ARG A 3 -5.95 -7.30 33.90
CA ARG A 3 -5.56 -7.57 32.51
C ARG A 3 -5.63 -6.22 31.79
N PHE A 4 -4.49 -5.69 31.37
CA PHE A 4 -4.47 -4.53 30.49
C PHE A 4 -5.01 -4.99 29.14
N ASP A 5 -6.20 -4.54 28.78
CA ASP A 5 -6.82 -4.84 27.50
C ASP A 5 -6.15 -3.95 26.45
N VAL A 6 -5.07 -4.47 25.86
CA VAL A 6 -4.35 -3.77 24.80
C VAL A 6 -5.15 -3.94 23.51
N ALA A 7 -5.57 -2.83 22.90
CA ALA A 7 -6.29 -2.86 21.63
C ALA A 7 -5.56 -3.73 20.59
N PRO A 8 -6.27 -4.55 19.78
CA PRO A 8 -5.63 -5.50 18.86
C PRO A 8 -4.58 -4.88 17.94
N ARG A 9 -4.82 -3.66 17.44
CA ARG A 9 -3.86 -2.92 16.60
C ARG A 9 -2.55 -2.64 17.35
N THR A 10 -2.63 -2.23 18.62
CA THR A 10 -1.47 -1.96 19.47
C THR A 10 -0.66 -3.24 19.74
N ALA A 11 -1.33 -4.37 19.97
CA ALA A 11 -0.67 -5.66 20.15
C ALA A 11 0.08 -6.09 18.87
N VAL A 12 -0.52 -5.90 17.69
CA VAL A 12 0.11 -6.20 16.41
C VAL A 12 1.29 -5.27 16.12
N SER A 13 1.15 -3.97 16.37
CA SER A 13 2.28 -3.02 16.22
C SER A 13 3.47 -3.39 17.11
N GLY A 14 3.22 -3.94 18.31
CA GLY A 14 4.26 -4.50 19.17
C GLY A 14 5.02 -5.65 18.48
N ARG A 15 4.30 -6.59 17.87
CA ARG A 15 4.91 -7.71 17.13
C ARG A 15 5.74 -7.25 15.92
N VAL A 16 5.28 -6.23 15.20
CA VAL A 16 6.06 -5.65 14.09
C VAL A 16 7.36 -5.03 14.61
N ARG A 17 7.33 -4.33 15.75
CA ARG A 17 8.57 -3.79 16.37
C ARG A 17 9.52 -4.90 16.82
N GLU A 18 9.00 -6.01 17.36
CA GLU A 18 9.83 -7.18 17.66
C GLU A 18 10.43 -7.81 16.40
N LEU A 19 9.65 -7.90 15.30
CA LEU A 19 10.17 -8.37 14.02
C LEU A 19 11.31 -7.48 13.49
N VAL A 20 11.16 -6.16 13.57
CA VAL A 20 12.21 -5.21 13.17
C VAL A 20 13.47 -5.42 14.01
N ARG A 21 13.34 -5.57 15.33
CA ARG A 21 14.49 -5.89 16.21
C ARG A 21 15.15 -7.21 15.84
N TRP A 22 14.35 -8.25 15.62
CA TRP A 22 14.84 -9.57 15.22
C TRP A 22 15.60 -9.51 13.89
N ILE A 23 15.09 -8.78 12.88
CA ILE A 23 15.80 -8.56 11.61
C ILE A 23 17.13 -7.83 11.86
N ALA A 24 17.16 -6.82 12.73
CA ALA A 24 18.40 -6.08 13.02
C ALA A 24 19.49 -7.00 13.59
N VAL A 25 19.12 -7.94 14.46
CA VAL A 25 20.04 -8.92 15.05
C VAL A 25 20.45 -9.97 14.02
N GLU A 26 19.48 -10.64 13.38
CA GLU A 26 19.75 -11.80 12.54
C GLU A 26 20.35 -11.44 11.17
N VAL A 27 19.89 -10.35 10.55
CA VAL A 27 20.28 -9.99 9.18
C VAL A 27 21.36 -8.92 9.17
N PHE A 28 21.32 -7.99 10.12
CA PHE A 28 22.23 -6.84 10.17
C PHE A 28 23.26 -6.92 11.31
N ALA A 29 23.38 -8.08 11.96
CA ALA A 29 24.41 -8.42 12.94
C ALA A 29 24.50 -7.47 14.15
N ALA A 30 23.38 -6.85 14.52
CA ALA A 30 23.30 -6.11 15.78
C ALA A 30 23.24 -7.06 16.98
N THR A 31 23.71 -6.59 18.12
CA THR A 31 23.52 -7.22 19.42
C THR A 31 22.51 -6.42 20.23
N GLU A 32 21.66 -7.12 20.96
CA GLU A 32 20.74 -6.49 21.89
C GLU A 32 21.36 -6.38 23.28
N THR A 33 21.17 -5.20 23.89
CA THR A 33 21.68 -4.86 25.21
C THR A 33 20.54 -4.39 26.09
N GLU A 34 20.60 -4.76 27.37
CA GLU A 34 19.67 -4.26 28.39
C GLU A 34 20.29 -3.06 29.10
N VAL A 35 19.59 -1.93 29.06
CA VAL A 35 20.04 -0.66 29.65
C VAL A 35 19.13 -0.30 30.83
N PRO A 36 19.64 -0.17 32.07
CA PRO A 36 18.82 0.24 33.21
C PRO A 36 18.08 1.56 32.96
N ILE A 37 16.81 1.63 33.34
CA ILE A 37 16.02 2.86 33.22
C ILE A 37 16.32 3.76 34.43
N PRO A 38 16.79 5.00 34.23
CA PRO A 38 17.05 5.92 35.34
C PRO A 38 15.82 6.11 36.24
N GLY A 39 16.01 6.02 37.55
CA GLY A 39 14.93 6.13 38.54
C GLY A 39 14.19 4.82 38.82
N PHE A 40 14.54 3.73 38.14
CA PHE A 40 13.99 2.39 38.37
C PHE A 40 15.09 1.39 38.70
N THR A 41 14.85 0.53 39.68
CA THR A 41 15.85 -0.45 40.16
C THR A 41 15.72 -1.84 39.53
N ALA A 42 14.59 -2.13 38.89
CA ALA A 42 14.26 -3.45 38.35
C ALA A 42 13.85 -3.44 36.87
N PHE A 43 13.86 -2.28 36.21
CA PHE A 43 13.43 -2.15 34.81
C PHE A 43 14.61 -1.76 33.93
N THR A 44 14.76 -2.50 32.82
CA THR A 44 15.70 -2.26 31.75
C THR A 44 14.96 -1.93 30.46
N ASP A 45 15.61 -1.16 29.59
CA ASP A 45 15.22 -0.87 28.22
C ASP A 45 16.07 -1.74 27.28
N ARG A 46 15.48 -2.25 26.20
CA ARG A 46 16.17 -3.09 25.22
C ARG A 46 16.67 -2.21 24.08
N ARG A 47 17.98 -2.20 23.84
CA ARG A 47 18.63 -1.38 22.82
C ARG A 47 19.53 -2.20 21.91
N LEU A 48 19.59 -1.80 20.65
CA LEU A 48 20.60 -2.31 19.72
C LEU A 48 21.91 -1.57 19.97
N ASP A 49 23.02 -2.31 19.89
CA ASP A 49 24.39 -1.76 19.94
C ASP A 49 24.71 -0.90 18.69
N ASP A 50 24.24 -1.31 17.51
CA ASP A 50 24.25 -0.53 16.27
C ASP A 50 22.85 0.02 15.95
N PRO A 51 22.57 1.31 16.21
CA PRO A 51 21.29 1.92 15.83
C PRO A 51 21.07 1.97 14.31
N LEU A 52 22.12 1.96 13.48
CA LEU A 52 21.98 1.94 12.03
C LEU A 52 21.47 0.59 11.52
N ALA A 53 21.78 -0.51 12.20
CA ALA A 53 21.18 -1.82 11.92
C ALA A 53 19.66 -1.80 12.13
N GLY A 54 19.20 -1.10 13.17
CA GLY A 54 17.78 -0.85 13.40
C GLY A 54 17.10 -0.11 12.24
N ILE A 55 17.76 0.93 11.70
CA ILE A 55 17.26 1.68 10.53
C ILE A 55 17.18 0.77 9.30
N ARG A 56 18.23 0.00 8.99
CA ARG A 56 18.25 -0.93 7.84
C ARG A 56 17.16 -2.00 7.96
N ALA A 57 16.95 -2.54 9.16
CA ALA A 57 15.89 -3.50 9.44
C ALA A 57 14.49 -2.90 9.24
N ALA A 58 14.25 -1.69 9.75
CA ALA A 58 12.99 -0.99 9.55
C ALA A 58 12.73 -0.68 8.07
N LEU A 59 13.75 -0.24 7.34
CA LEU A 59 13.66 0.00 5.90
C LEU A 59 13.33 -1.28 5.12
N LEU A 60 13.93 -2.43 5.46
CA LEU A 60 13.59 -3.71 4.83
C LEU A 60 12.11 -4.05 5.04
N VAL A 61 11.61 -3.93 6.27
CA VAL A 61 10.18 -4.17 6.56
C VAL A 61 9.29 -3.20 5.78
N HIS A 62 9.68 -1.92 5.72
CA HIS A 62 8.97 -0.91 4.95
C HIS A 62 8.88 -1.27 3.46
N THR A 63 10.01 -1.56 2.81
CA THR A 63 10.06 -1.90 1.38
C THR A 63 9.25 -3.17 1.08
N VAL A 64 9.31 -4.20 1.94
CA VAL A 64 8.49 -5.41 1.79
C VAL A 64 7.00 -5.09 1.93
N ALA A 65 6.63 -4.27 2.90
CA ALA A 65 5.24 -3.86 3.10
C ALA A 65 4.71 -3.04 1.92
N GLU A 66 5.49 -2.08 1.38
CA GLU A 66 5.15 -1.32 0.19
C GLU A 66 4.98 -2.21 -1.04
N SER A 67 5.93 -3.12 -1.28
CA SER A 67 5.81 -4.09 -2.37
C SER A 67 4.53 -4.93 -2.23
N GLN A 68 4.20 -5.33 -1.00
CA GLN A 68 3.00 -6.13 -0.73
C GLN A 68 1.71 -5.33 -0.95
N LEU A 69 1.70 -4.02 -0.63
CA LEU A 69 0.58 -3.12 -0.93
C LEU A 69 0.35 -3.03 -2.45
N THR A 70 1.41 -2.84 -3.25
CA THR A 70 1.30 -2.80 -4.71
C THR A 70 0.78 -4.14 -5.27
N GLU A 71 1.23 -5.28 -4.75
CA GLU A 71 0.72 -6.59 -5.15
C GLU A 71 -0.76 -6.79 -4.78
N TYR A 72 -1.18 -6.37 -3.59
CA TYR A 72 -2.59 -6.46 -3.20
C TYR A 72 -3.47 -5.53 -4.02
N ALA A 73 -2.99 -4.35 -4.39
CA ALA A 73 -3.71 -3.47 -5.31
C ALA A 73 -3.87 -4.12 -6.70
N ARG A 74 -2.81 -4.74 -7.25
CA ARG A 74 -2.89 -5.51 -8.50
C ARG A 74 -3.90 -6.65 -8.40
N ALA A 75 -3.91 -7.40 -7.30
CA ALA A 75 -4.87 -8.46 -7.06
C ALA A 75 -6.31 -7.92 -6.94
N ALA A 76 -6.50 -6.78 -6.28
CA ALA A 76 -7.79 -6.11 -6.17
C ALA A 76 -8.30 -5.65 -7.55
N ARG A 77 -7.43 -5.05 -8.38
CA ARG A 77 -7.72 -4.69 -9.77
C ARG A 77 -8.08 -5.91 -10.62
N ALA A 78 -7.31 -7.00 -10.50
CA ALA A 78 -7.60 -8.27 -11.15
C ALA A 78 -8.97 -8.84 -10.76
N ALA A 79 -9.41 -8.63 -9.53
CA ALA A 79 -10.74 -8.98 -9.03
C ALA A 79 -11.85 -7.96 -9.36
N GLY A 80 -11.54 -6.92 -10.15
CA GLY A 80 -12.49 -5.90 -10.60
C GLY A 80 -12.80 -4.82 -9.58
N ARG A 81 -11.95 -4.60 -8.56
CA ARG A 81 -12.10 -3.46 -7.64
C ARG A 81 -11.60 -2.17 -8.30
N SER A 82 -12.28 -1.04 -8.11
CA SER A 82 -11.84 0.25 -8.65
C SER A 82 -10.68 0.85 -7.84
N TRP A 83 -10.01 1.86 -8.40
CA TRP A 83 -8.99 2.61 -7.67
C TRP A 83 -9.57 3.38 -6.46
N ASP A 84 -10.83 3.82 -6.53
CA ASP A 84 -11.50 4.44 -5.37
C ASP A 84 -11.72 3.45 -4.22
N GLN A 85 -12.07 2.20 -4.53
CA GLN A 85 -12.18 1.15 -3.50
C GLN A 85 -10.82 0.78 -2.90
N ILE A 86 -9.75 0.89 -3.68
CA ILE A 86 -8.38 0.72 -3.17
C ILE A 86 -8.00 1.91 -2.28
N ALA A 87 -8.36 3.13 -2.67
CA ALA A 87 -8.14 4.34 -1.86
C ALA A 87 -8.83 4.25 -0.49
N ASP A 88 -10.08 3.79 -0.45
CA ASP A 88 -10.83 3.54 0.79
C ASP A 88 -10.10 2.51 1.69
N ALA A 89 -9.61 1.40 1.10
CA ALA A 89 -8.85 0.40 1.84
C ALA A 89 -7.50 0.93 2.38
N LEU A 90 -6.89 1.89 1.69
CA LEU A 90 -5.69 2.60 2.14
C LEU A 90 -6.01 3.68 3.20
N GLY A 91 -7.29 4.02 3.39
CA GLY A 91 -7.73 5.07 4.28
C GLY A 91 -7.53 6.49 3.73
N ILE A 92 -7.37 6.63 2.41
CA ILE A 92 -7.24 7.94 1.75
C ILE A 92 -8.62 8.58 1.66
N THR A 93 -8.76 9.79 2.16
CA THR A 93 -10.05 10.49 2.20
C THR A 93 -10.06 11.76 1.34
N THR A 94 -11.25 12.25 1.00
CA THR A 94 -11.41 13.49 0.24
C THR A 94 -10.99 14.74 1.02
N ASP A 95 -10.86 14.64 2.35
CA ASP A 95 -10.33 15.71 3.19
C ASP A 95 -8.81 15.89 2.97
N GLU A 96 -8.14 14.84 2.49
CA GLU A 96 -6.70 14.80 2.25
C GLU A 96 -6.33 15.02 0.79
N VAL A 97 -7.24 14.76 -0.17
CA VAL A 97 -6.99 14.87 -1.61
C VAL A 97 -8.27 15.12 -2.41
N ALA A 98 -8.16 15.77 -3.57
CA ALA A 98 -9.33 16.08 -4.41
C ALA A 98 -9.96 14.84 -5.10
N VAL A 99 -9.14 13.86 -5.52
CA VAL A 99 -9.60 12.65 -6.22
C VAL A 99 -8.91 11.41 -5.62
N VAL A 100 -9.64 10.67 -4.80
CA VAL A 100 -9.08 9.59 -3.97
C VAL A 100 -8.48 8.43 -4.79
N GLY A 101 -9.13 8.00 -5.88
CA GLY A 101 -8.60 6.95 -6.75
C GLY A 101 -7.30 7.35 -7.45
N GLU A 102 -7.18 8.60 -7.88
CA GLU A 102 -5.95 9.12 -8.47
C GLU A 102 -4.80 9.14 -7.46
N ALA A 103 -5.08 9.56 -6.23
CA ALA A 103 -4.09 9.54 -5.14
C ALA A 103 -3.62 8.12 -4.80
N ALA A 104 -4.54 7.14 -4.78
CA ALA A 104 -4.17 5.74 -4.59
C ALA A 104 -3.27 5.21 -5.72
N PHE A 105 -3.59 5.55 -6.97
CA PHE A 105 -2.76 5.21 -8.12
C PHE A 105 -1.37 5.86 -8.02
N ASP A 106 -1.33 7.15 -7.71
CA ASP A 106 -0.08 7.91 -7.59
C ASP A 106 0.82 7.36 -6.48
N TRP A 107 0.24 6.96 -5.35
CA TRP A 107 0.99 6.33 -4.28
C TRP A 107 1.53 4.96 -4.69
N LEU A 108 0.67 4.05 -5.12
CA LEU A 108 1.06 2.65 -5.30
C LEU A 108 1.79 2.35 -6.61
N VAL A 109 1.62 3.20 -7.63
CA VAL A 109 2.23 3.02 -8.96
C VAL A 109 3.38 4.00 -9.18
N CYS A 110 3.24 5.24 -8.68
CA CYS A 110 4.25 6.27 -8.90
C CYS A 110 5.15 6.54 -7.69
N GLY A 111 4.87 5.95 -6.53
CA GLY A 111 5.61 6.20 -5.29
C GLY A 111 5.41 7.60 -4.73
N ARG A 112 4.31 8.28 -5.09
CA ARG A 112 3.98 9.63 -4.59
C ARG A 112 2.97 9.52 -3.45
N ALA A 113 3.41 9.79 -2.22
CA ALA A 113 2.50 9.81 -1.08
C ALA A 113 1.32 10.77 -1.35
N PRO A 114 0.11 10.47 -0.83
CA PRO A 114 -1.04 11.38 -0.96
C PRO A 114 -0.70 12.77 -0.42
N ASP A 115 -0.96 13.80 -1.22
CA ASP A 115 -0.68 15.20 -0.91
C ASP A 115 -1.93 16.04 -1.25
N PRO A 116 -2.47 16.84 -0.30
CA PRO A 116 -3.62 17.72 -0.52
C PRO A 116 -3.36 18.83 -1.54
N GLU A 117 -2.11 19.28 -1.67
CA GLU A 117 -1.70 20.34 -2.58
C GLU A 117 -0.61 19.81 -3.51
N PRO A 118 -0.94 18.91 -4.45
CA PRO A 118 0.07 18.28 -5.29
C PRO A 118 0.76 19.33 -6.15
N ASP A 119 1.99 19.68 -5.78
CA ASP A 119 2.79 20.69 -6.47
C ASP A 119 3.57 20.01 -7.61
N GLY A 120 3.21 20.31 -8.86
CA GLY A 120 3.98 19.90 -10.05
C GLY A 120 3.23 19.11 -11.12
N VAL A 121 3.92 18.91 -12.24
CA VAL A 121 3.41 18.20 -13.43
C VAL A 121 3.58 16.70 -13.21
N ARG A 122 2.51 15.91 -13.39
CA ARG A 122 2.60 14.44 -13.48
C ARG A 122 3.70 14.07 -14.48
N SER A 123 4.59 13.14 -14.11
CA SER A 123 5.71 12.69 -14.95
C SER A 123 5.29 12.49 -16.41
N PHE A 124 6.12 12.94 -17.37
CA PHE A 124 5.88 12.73 -18.80
C PHE A 124 5.84 11.26 -19.24
N ARG A 125 6.25 10.32 -18.36
CA ARG A 125 5.96 8.90 -18.55
C ARG A 125 4.57 8.60 -18.02
N THR A 126 3.69 8.11 -18.88
CA THR A 126 2.40 7.52 -18.46
C THR A 126 2.70 6.36 -17.52
N PRO A 127 2.48 6.52 -16.20
CA PRO A 127 2.66 5.42 -15.27
C PRO A 127 1.55 4.40 -15.52
N CYS A 128 1.88 3.12 -15.45
CA CYS A 128 0.90 2.05 -15.63
C CYS A 128 1.09 0.98 -14.55
N ALA A 129 0.00 0.39 -14.07
CA ALA A 129 0.02 -0.85 -13.32
C ALA A 129 -0.14 -2.03 -14.28
N TYR A 130 0.51 -3.16 -13.95
CA TYR A 130 0.36 -4.40 -14.69
C TYR A 130 -0.23 -5.48 -13.79
N TRP A 131 -1.20 -6.23 -14.30
CA TRP A 131 -1.83 -7.32 -13.58
C TRP A 131 -2.48 -8.32 -14.55
N ARG A 132 -2.73 -9.54 -14.11
CA ARG A 132 -3.48 -10.53 -14.91
C ARG A 132 -4.95 -10.50 -14.54
N CYS A 133 -5.84 -10.35 -15.51
CA CYS A 133 -7.26 -10.35 -15.25
C CYS A 133 -7.73 -11.71 -14.73
N SER A 134 -8.41 -11.75 -13.59
CA SER A 134 -8.92 -13.00 -13.02
C SER A 134 -10.00 -13.69 -13.88
N THR A 135 -10.58 -12.97 -14.84
CA THR A 135 -11.67 -13.46 -15.69
C THR A 135 -11.18 -13.96 -17.05
N CYS A 136 -10.21 -13.28 -17.66
CA CYS A 136 -9.74 -13.59 -19.01
C CYS A 136 -8.26 -14.02 -19.09
N ASP A 137 -7.53 -13.96 -17.97
CA ASP A 137 -6.08 -14.22 -17.85
C ASP A 137 -5.16 -13.35 -18.75
N GLY A 138 -5.73 -12.37 -19.44
CA GLY A 138 -4.98 -11.36 -20.19
C GLY A 138 -4.06 -10.54 -19.27
N LEU A 139 -2.85 -10.24 -19.74
CA LEU A 139 -1.94 -9.31 -19.07
C LEU A 139 -2.43 -7.89 -19.36
N VAL A 140 -3.03 -7.27 -18.34
CA VAL A 140 -3.61 -5.95 -18.43
C VAL A 140 -2.57 -4.88 -18.15
N THR A 141 -2.56 -3.83 -18.97
CA THR A 141 -1.91 -2.56 -18.68
C THR A 141 -2.99 -1.58 -18.24
N ASP A 142 -2.93 -1.11 -17.00
CA ASP A 142 -3.88 -0.20 -16.38
C ASP A 142 -3.23 1.18 -16.25
N HIS A 143 -3.77 2.16 -16.98
CA HIS A 143 -3.29 3.53 -17.07
C HIS A 143 -3.79 4.42 -15.94
N GLY A 144 -4.55 3.86 -14.99
CA GLY A 144 -5.08 4.56 -13.84
C GLY A 144 -6.46 5.20 -14.08
N PRO A 145 -7.01 5.85 -13.04
CA PRO A 145 -8.37 6.37 -13.04
C PRO A 145 -8.52 7.76 -13.69
N PHE A 146 -7.56 8.21 -14.49
CA PHE A 146 -7.54 9.56 -15.06
C PHE A 146 -8.53 9.76 -16.19
N GLU A 147 -8.80 8.69 -16.95
CA GLU A 147 -9.62 8.79 -18.15
C GLU A 147 -11.08 8.50 -17.85
N GLY A 148 -12.02 9.27 -18.40
CA GLY A 148 -13.43 9.09 -18.04
C GLY A 148 -13.97 7.70 -18.39
N ASN A 149 -13.64 7.20 -19.58
CA ASN A 149 -14.16 5.95 -20.13
C ASN A 149 -13.28 4.74 -19.74
N PRO A 150 -13.80 3.71 -19.05
CA PRO A 150 -13.06 2.51 -18.68
C PRO A 150 -12.42 1.75 -19.84
N ALA A 151 -12.97 1.86 -21.06
CA ALA A 151 -12.40 1.23 -22.25
C ALA A 151 -11.02 1.81 -22.63
N ASN A 152 -10.72 3.03 -22.18
CA ASN A 152 -9.44 3.69 -22.42
C ASN A 152 -8.48 3.60 -21.21
N ARG A 153 -8.94 3.06 -20.07
CA ARG A 153 -8.11 2.91 -18.86
C ARG A 153 -7.27 1.65 -18.89
N GLU A 154 -7.69 0.63 -19.63
CA GLU A 154 -7.09 -0.70 -19.57
C GLU A 154 -6.92 -1.31 -20.97
N ASP A 155 -5.70 -1.76 -21.26
CA ASP A 155 -5.37 -2.56 -22.44
C ASP A 155 -5.02 -4.01 -22.08
N GLY A 156 -5.09 -4.93 -23.03
CA GLY A 156 -4.55 -6.30 -22.87
C GLY A 156 -5.54 -7.37 -22.40
N HIS A 157 -6.83 -7.04 -22.26
CA HIS A 157 -7.89 -8.03 -22.09
C HIS A 157 -8.03 -8.91 -23.34
N THR A 158 -8.41 -10.18 -23.14
CA THR A 158 -8.84 -11.01 -24.28
C THR A 158 -10.19 -10.49 -24.80
N LYS A 159 -10.44 -10.71 -26.09
CA LYS A 159 -11.74 -10.39 -26.71
C LYS A 159 -12.88 -11.08 -25.94
N GLY A 160 -13.90 -10.31 -25.57
CA GLY A 160 -15.06 -10.82 -24.84
C GLY A 160 -14.86 -11.00 -23.33
N CYS A 161 -13.82 -10.39 -22.73
CA CYS A 161 -13.67 -10.36 -21.28
C CYS A 161 -14.93 -9.76 -20.62
N THR A 162 -15.67 -10.57 -19.89
CA THR A 162 -16.95 -10.17 -19.28
C THR A 162 -16.78 -9.14 -18.17
N ARG A 163 -15.68 -9.21 -17.40
CA ARG A 163 -15.35 -8.21 -16.38
C ARG A 163 -15.15 -6.82 -17.00
N HIS A 164 -14.32 -6.73 -18.04
CA HIS A 164 -14.06 -5.45 -18.71
C HIS A 164 -15.30 -4.93 -19.43
N ALA A 165 -16.05 -5.80 -20.12
CA ALA A 165 -17.30 -5.43 -20.76
C ALA A 165 -18.34 -4.89 -19.77
N ALA A 166 -18.46 -5.50 -18.58
CA ALA A 166 -19.37 -5.03 -17.54
C ALA A 166 -18.97 -3.65 -17.01
N GLU A 167 -17.68 -3.38 -16.84
CA GLU A 167 -17.17 -2.08 -16.41
C GLU A 167 -17.45 -0.98 -17.45
N VAL A 168 -17.24 -1.27 -18.73
CA VAL A 168 -17.57 -0.35 -19.85
C VAL A 168 -19.08 -0.16 -19.98
N GLN A 169 -19.88 -1.21 -19.80
CA GLN A 169 -21.35 -1.13 -19.85
C GLN A 169 -21.89 -0.27 -18.71
N ALA A 170 -21.44 -0.49 -17.47
CA ALA A 170 -21.87 0.29 -16.32
C ALA A 170 -21.53 1.79 -16.50
N TRP A 171 -20.39 2.10 -17.12
CA TRP A 171 -20.08 3.47 -17.51
C TRP A 171 -21.08 4.00 -18.54
N ASN A 172 -21.31 3.30 -19.66
CA ASN A 172 -22.25 3.75 -20.70
C ASN A 172 -23.66 4.03 -20.13
N GLU A 173 -24.19 3.13 -19.28
CA GLU A 173 -25.51 3.29 -18.64
C GLU A 173 -25.57 4.55 -17.76
N GLY A 174 -24.45 4.95 -17.15
CA GLY A 174 -24.34 6.18 -16.36
C GLY A 174 -24.38 7.48 -17.18
N TRP A 175 -24.16 7.41 -18.50
CA TRP A 175 -24.25 8.56 -19.42
C TRP A 175 -25.56 8.62 -20.22
N GLU A 176 -26.42 7.61 -20.10
CA GLU A 176 -27.75 7.56 -20.73
C GLU A 176 -28.86 8.14 -19.83
N LEU A 177 -28.49 8.70 -18.67
CA LEU A 177 -29.36 9.41 -17.71
C LEU A 177 -29.14 10.93 -17.77
#